data_AF-A0A2G6EPZ2-F1
#
_entry.id   AF-A0A2G6EPZ2-F1
#
_cell.length_a   1.000
_cell.length_b   1.000
_cell.length_c   1.000
_cell.angle_alpha   90.00
_cell.angle_beta   90.00
_cell.angle_gamma   90.00
#
_symmetry.space_group_name_H-M   'P 1'
#
loop_
_entity.id
_entity.type
_entity.pdbx_description
1 polymer ?
#
loop_
_entity_poly.entity_id
_entity_poly.type
_entity_poly.pdbx_seq_one_letter_code
_entity_poly.pdbx_strand_id
1 'polypeptide(L)' 'MNGGIRIPNIRLIDADGENKGVVATADAQREADELGLDLVEIV' A
#
# COMPACT_ATOMS: atom_id res chain seq x y z
N MET A 1 -13.91 3.12 1.30
CA MET A 1 -13.45 4.02 2.38
C MET A 1 -12.53 3.18 3.25
N ASN A 2 -11.24 3.23 2.94
CA ASN A 2 -10.24 2.29 3.47
C ASN A 2 -9.96 2.66 4.93
N GLY A 3 -10.50 1.86 5.84
CA GLY A 3 -10.42 2.05 7.28
C GLY A 3 -9.03 1.75 7.80
N GLY A 4 -8.13 2.74 7.66
CA GLY A 4 -6.94 2.97 8.48
C GLY A 4 -6.08 1.75 8.80
N ILE A 5 -5.17 1.41 7.89
CA ILE A 5 -3.99 0.61 8.22
C ILE A 5 -3.25 1.34 9.35
N ARG A 6 -3.28 0.78 10.57
CA ARG A 6 -2.64 1.37 11.78
C ARG A 6 -1.16 1.02 11.90
N ILE A 7 -0.65 0.20 11.00
CA ILE A 7 0.74 -0.27 11.00
C ILE A 7 1.57 0.80 10.29
N PRO A 8 2.68 1.29 10.87
CA PRO A 8 3.48 2.35 10.26
C PRO A 8 4.23 1.86 9.01
N ASN A 9 4.53 0.57 8.92
CA ASN A 9 5.26 -0.03 7.80
C ASN A 9 4.59 -1.33 7.35
N ILE A 10 4.38 -1.47 6.05
CA ILE A 10 3.77 -2.65 5.43
C ILE A 10 4.68 -3.22 4.35
N ARG A 11 4.49 -4.49 4.01
CA ARG A 11 5.09 -5.05 2.81
C ARG A 11 4.20 -4.72 1.61
N LEU A 12 4.73 -3.99 0.63
CA LEU A 12 3.98 -3.56 -0.55
C LEU A 12 4.25 -4.51 -1.71
N ILE A 13 3.17 -4.93 -2.36
CA ILE A 13 3.15 -5.59 -3.66
C ILE A 13 2.44 -4.62 -4.60
N ASP A 14 3.05 -4.31 -5.74
CA ASP A 14 2.43 -3.43 -6.72
C ASP A 14 1.44 -4.17 -7.65
N ALA A 15 0.85 -3.43 -8.59
CA ALA A 15 -0.13 -3.97 -9.53
C ALA A 15 0.46 -4.98 -10.52
N ASP A 16 1.77 -4.96 -10.74
CA ASP A 16 2.49 -5.89 -11.61
C ASP A 16 2.92 -7.17 -10.85
N GLY A 17 2.67 -7.21 -9.54
CA GLY A 17 3.02 -8.33 -8.66
C GLY A 17 4.47 -8.26 -8.15
N GLU A 18 5.16 -7.13 -8.32
CA GLU A 18 6.52 -6.96 -7.79
C GLU A 18 6.49 -6.64 -6.30
N ASN A 19 7.37 -7.31 -5.55
CA ASN A 19 7.57 -7.05 -4.13
C ASN A 19 8.47 -5.83 -3.96
N LYS A 20 7.90 -4.70 -3.55
CA LYS A 20 8.62 -3.44 -3.31
C LYS A 20 9.29 -3.39 -1.93
N GLY A 21 9.13 -4.45 -1.14
CA GLY A 21 9.71 -4.58 0.20
C GLY A 21 8.86 -3.92 1.27
N VAL A 22 9.49 -3.54 2.38
CA VAL A 22 8.81 -2.86 3.49
C VAL A 22 8.85 -1.36 3.27
N VAL A 23 7.68 -0.74 3.18
CA VAL A 23 7.51 0.70 2.94
C VAL A 23 6.58 1.29 4.00
N ALA A 24 6.61 2.61 4.17
CA ALA A 24 5.65 3.28 5.02
C ALA A 24 4.25 3.19 4.41
N THR A 25 3.25 2.90 5.24
CA THR A 25 1.86 2.80 4.80
C THR A 25 1.37 4.09 4.11
N ALA A 26 1.80 5.24 4.61
CA ALA A 26 1.46 6.53 4.03
C ALA A 26 2.05 6.70 2.61
N ASP A 27 3.26 6.19 2.38
CA ASP A 27 3.88 6.23 1.05
C ASP A 27 3.18 5.28 0.09
N ALA A 28 2.84 4.06 0.55
CA ALA A 28 2.06 3.11 -0.25
C ALA A 28 0.68 3.65 -0.62
N GLN A 29 0.00 4.33 0.31
CA GLN A 29 -1.30 4.95 0.05
C GLN A 29 -1.18 6.07 -0.97
N ARG A 30 -0.15 6.92 -0.86
CA ARG A 30 0.11 7.98 -1.82
C ARG A 30 0.43 7.43 -3.22
N GLU A 31 1.26 6.40 -3.30
CA GLU A 31 1.58 5.72 -4.58
C GLU A 31 0.32 5.14 -5.22
N ALA A 32 -0.56 4.51 -4.42
CA ALA A 32 -1.85 4.04 -4.89
C ALA A 32 -2.74 5.18 -5.41
N ASP A 33 -2.86 6.29 -4.64
CA ASP A 33 -3.66 7.46 -5.03
C ASP A 33 -3.13 8.13 -6.32
N GLU A 34 -1.81 8.24 -6.47
CA GLU A 34 -1.16 8.80 -7.67
C GLU A 34 -1.39 7.94 -8.92
N LEU A 35 -1.48 6.61 -8.74
CA LEU A 35 -1.75 5.65 -9.81
C LEU A 35 -3.26 5.42 -10.04
N GLY A 36 -4.14 6.02 -9.23
CA GLY A 36 -5.58 5.78 -9.26
C GLY A 36 -5.96 4.35 -8.86
N LEU A 37 -5.13 3.70 -8.04
CA LEU A 37 -5.29 2.36 -7.50
C LEU A 37 -5.77 2.41 -6.05
N ASP A 38 -6.32 1.30 -5.57
CA ASP A 38 -6.69 1.14 -4.17
C ASP A 38 -5.64 0.31 -3.42
N LEU A 39 -5.17 0.81 -2.28
CA LEU A 39 -4.34 0.04 -1.35
C LEU A 39 -5.23 -0.92 -0.56
N VAL A 40 -4.96 -2.23 -0.67
CA VAL A 40 -5.70 -3.30 0.01
C VAL A 40 -4.79 -4.07 0.95
N GLU A 41 -5.23 -4.26 2.19
CA GLU A 41 -4.57 -5.13 3.17
C GLU A 41 -4.99 -6.60 2.92
N ILE A 42 -4.00 -7.50 2.87
CA ILE A 42 -4.22 -8.96 2.75
C ILE A 42 -3.94 -9.62 4.11
N VAL A 43 -4.89 -10.41 4.62
CA VAL A 43 -4.81 -11.20 5.87
C VAL A 43 -4.75 -12.69 5.61
#